data_AF-A0A7Y3MRA2-F1
#
_entry.id   AF-A0A7Y3MRA2-F1
#
_cell.length_a   1.000
_cell.length_b   1.000
_cell.length_c   1.000
_cell.angle_alpha   90.00
_cell.angle_beta   90.00
_cell.angle_gamma   90.00
#
_symmetry.space_group_name_H-M   'P 1'
#
loop_
_entity.id
_entity.type
_entity.pdbx_description
1 polymer ?
#
loop_
_entity_poly.entity_id
_entity_poly.type
_entity_poly.pdbx_seq_one_letter_code
_entity_poly.pdbx_strand_id
1 'polypeptide(L)'
;MEQLTEFINQLPDFFGIFLLMLSTFLIGYFAAWGMQKSKYQKLLRSLNRKGGTQKEGSSTSDIDVIFTEIKPKIMEVVKEAQEELVQQQDEEEEELDEFEEEEAVGQTPKVKSAEEIASSARTSYITYTHNKPKLNFENFGYAEDNQRQDLTKINGIGPYIEQKLNEIGIYNYQQISNFKDEDIRVLTELIDFFPGRIERDDWVGQAEELIN
;
A
#
# COMPACT_ATOMS: atom_id res chain seq x y z
N MET A 1 24.84 -11.58 48.46
CA MET A 1 25.49 -12.83 48.01
C MET A 1 24.82 -14.05 48.64
N GLU A 2 24.58 -14.07 49.96
CA GLU A 2 23.95 -15.20 50.67
C GLU A 2 22.54 -15.57 50.17
N GLN A 3 21.68 -14.59 49.92
CA GLN A 3 20.32 -14.81 49.37
C GLN A 3 20.33 -15.50 48.00
N LEU A 4 21.36 -15.23 47.19
CA LEU A 4 21.50 -15.78 45.85
C LEU A 4 22.00 -17.23 45.91
N THR A 5 22.83 -17.56 46.90
CA THR A 5 23.29 -18.93 47.17
C THR A 5 22.17 -19.80 47.73
N GLU A 6 21.33 -19.28 48.63
CA GLU A 6 20.14 -20.01 49.12
C GLU A 6 19.14 -20.29 48.00
N PHE A 7 18.90 -19.32 47.11
CA PHE A 7 18.06 -19.50 45.93
C PHE A 7 18.60 -20.57 44.97
N ILE A 8 19.90 -20.58 44.69
CA ILE A 8 20.54 -21.60 43.85
C ILE A 8 20.43 -23.00 44.47
N ASN A 9 20.49 -23.12 45.79
CA ASN A 9 20.35 -24.39 46.48
C ASN A 9 18.90 -24.90 46.52
N GLN A 10 17.91 -24.01 46.44
CA GLN A 10 16.47 -24.35 46.40
C GLN A 10 15.94 -24.59 44.97
N LEU A 11 16.74 -24.25 43.96
CA LEU A 11 16.44 -24.37 42.53
C LEU A 11 16.02 -25.80 42.08
N PRO A 12 16.61 -26.89 42.61
CA PRO A 12 16.19 -28.26 42.27
C PRO A 12 14.75 -28.60 42.66
N ASP A 13 14.23 -28.03 43.76
CA ASP A 13 12.87 -28.29 44.24
C ASP A 13 11.82 -27.67 43.30
N PHE A 14 12.12 -26.50 42.73
CA PHE A 14 11.25 -25.83 41.77
C PHE A 14 11.40 -26.38 40.35
N PHE A 15 12.54 -27.00 40.03
CA PHE A 15 12.81 -27.51 38.69
C PHE A 15 11.79 -28.58 38.26
N GLY A 16 11.36 -29.47 39.17
CA GLY A 16 10.35 -30.49 38.85
C GLY A 16 8.98 -29.91 38.50
N ILE A 17 8.51 -28.92 39.29
CA ILE A 17 7.24 -28.22 39.04
C ILE A 17 7.33 -27.41 37.75
N PHE A 18 8.46 -26.73 37.53
CA PHE A 18 8.73 -25.99 36.32
C PHE A 18 8.72 -26.89 35.07
N LEU A 19 9.34 -28.07 35.13
CA LEU A 19 9.34 -29.04 34.03
C LEU A 19 7.92 -29.56 33.73
N LEU A 20 7.12 -29.77 34.77
CA LEU A 20 5.72 -30.16 34.64
C LEU A 20 4.89 -29.05 33.97
N MET A 21 5.02 -27.79 34.42
CA MET A 21 4.36 -26.65 33.79
C MET A 21 4.82 -26.44 32.34
N LEU A 22 6.12 -26.54 32.08
CA LEU A 22 6.71 -26.40 30.74
C LEU A 22 6.18 -27.47 29.78
N SER A 23 6.03 -28.72 30.24
CA SER A 23 5.49 -29.81 29.42
C SER A 23 4.05 -29.52 28.99
N THR A 24 3.16 -29.17 29.91
CA THR A 24 1.74 -28.87 29.59
C THR A 24 1.60 -27.66 28.67
N PHE A 25 2.45 -26.64 28.87
CA PHE A 25 2.52 -25.48 27.99
C PHE A 25 2.96 -25.86 26.57
N LEU A 26 4.01 -26.68 26.43
CA LEU A 26 4.51 -27.15 25.12
C LEU A 26 3.46 -27.98 24.39
N ILE A 27 2.75 -28.90 25.07
CA ILE A 27 1.65 -29.67 24.46
C ILE A 27 0.57 -28.73 23.91
N GLY A 28 0.14 -27.73 24.68
CA GLY A 28 -0.85 -26.73 24.25
C GLY A 28 -0.35 -25.87 23.09
N TYR A 29 0.92 -25.44 23.15
CA TYR A 29 1.56 -24.63 22.14
C TYR A 29 1.67 -25.35 20.79
N PHE A 30 2.12 -26.60 20.77
CA PHE A 30 2.22 -27.39 19.54
C PHE A 30 0.84 -27.74 18.96
N ALA A 31 -0.16 -28.00 19.80
CA ALA A 31 -1.54 -28.21 19.35
C ALA A 31 -2.12 -26.95 18.66
N ALA A 32 -1.90 -25.77 19.26
CA ALA A 32 -2.32 -24.49 18.68
C ALA A 32 -1.56 -24.17 17.37
N TRP A 33 -0.24 -24.37 17.35
CA TRP A 33 0.59 -24.17 16.15
C TRP A 33 0.12 -25.06 14.99
N GLY A 34 -0.10 -26.35 15.25
CA GLY A 34 -0.56 -27.31 14.23
C GLY A 34 -1.89 -26.89 13.59
N MET A 35 -2.83 -26.41 14.40
CA MET A 35 -4.13 -25.92 13.91
C MET A 35 -3.99 -24.67 13.03
N GLN A 36 -3.10 -23.75 13.41
CA GLN A 36 -2.83 -22.53 12.66
C GLN A 36 -2.20 -22.84 11.28
N LYS A 37 -1.25 -23.77 11.19
CA LYS A 37 -0.61 -24.20 9.92
C LYS A 37 -1.61 -24.79 8.92
N SER A 38 -2.63 -25.50 9.40
CA SER A 38 -3.66 -26.11 8.53
C SER A 38 -4.55 -25.10 7.80
N LYS A 39 -4.80 -23.92 8.40
CA LYS A 39 -5.64 -22.86 7.83
C LYS A 39 -4.95 -22.18 6.64
N TYR A 40 -3.66 -21.91 6.74
CA TYR A 40 -2.88 -21.29 5.65
C TYR A 40 -2.67 -22.23 4.45
N GLN A 41 -2.57 -23.55 4.67
CA GLN A 41 -2.45 -24.51 3.58
C GLN A 41 -3.71 -24.58 2.70
N LYS A 42 -4.91 -24.41 3.28
CA LYS A 42 -6.17 -24.39 2.51
C LYS A 42 -6.27 -23.13 1.64
N LEU A 43 -5.84 -21.98 2.16
CA LEU A 43 -5.77 -20.72 1.41
C LEU A 43 -4.76 -20.79 0.26
N LEU A 44 -3.58 -21.40 0.48
CA LEU A 44 -2.59 -21.60 -0.58
C LEU A 44 -3.09 -22.57 -1.67
N ARG A 45 -3.83 -23.61 -1.31
CA ARG A 45 -4.42 -24.54 -2.29
C ARG A 45 -5.55 -23.90 -3.10
N SER A 46 -6.34 -22.98 -2.55
CA SER A 46 -7.40 -22.30 -3.31
C SER A 46 -6.86 -21.23 -4.27
N LEU A 47 -5.69 -20.65 -3.97
CA LEU A 47 -5.00 -19.73 -4.88
C LEU A 47 -4.38 -20.48 -6.06
N ASN A 48 -3.71 -21.61 -5.82
CA ASN A 48 -3.08 -22.38 -6.91
C ASN A 48 -4.10 -23.10 -7.83
N ARG A 49 -5.35 -23.25 -7.36
CA ARG A 49 -6.46 -23.84 -8.14
C ARG A 49 -7.18 -22.81 -9.02
N LYS A 50 -7.00 -21.50 -8.77
CA LYS A 50 -7.49 -20.40 -9.62
C LYS A 50 -6.46 -19.91 -10.65
N GLY A 51 -5.17 -20.25 -10.48
CA GLY A 51 -4.11 -19.96 -11.46
C GLY A 51 -3.80 -21.10 -12.43
N GLY A 52 -4.61 -22.17 -12.43
CA GLY A 52 -4.30 -23.44 -13.07
C GLY A 52 -5.11 -23.75 -14.34
N THR A 53 -5.26 -22.80 -15.26
CA THR A 53 -5.69 -23.08 -16.65
C THR A 53 -4.99 -22.13 -17.61
N GLN A 54 -3.67 -22.26 -17.74
CA GLN A 54 -3.00 -21.99 -19.02
C GLN A 54 -1.63 -22.66 -19.02
N LYS A 55 -1.62 -23.95 -19.35
CA LYS A 55 -0.46 -24.63 -19.91
C LYS A 55 -0.98 -25.59 -20.97
N GLU A 56 -1.08 -25.10 -22.19
CA GLU A 56 -0.99 -25.93 -23.39
C GLU A 56 -0.05 -25.20 -24.35
N GLY A 57 1.01 -25.90 -24.76
CA GLY A 57 1.85 -25.48 -25.87
C GLY A 57 1.29 -26.05 -27.16
N SER A 58 1.35 -25.29 -28.26
CA SER A 58 1.82 -25.74 -29.58
C SER A 58 1.60 -24.66 -30.66
N SER A 59 2.50 -24.66 -31.65
CA SER A 59 2.52 -23.95 -32.93
C SER A 59 2.62 -22.41 -32.95
N THR A 60 3.86 -21.98 -33.15
CA THR A 60 4.23 -20.70 -33.78
C THR A 60 3.86 -20.71 -35.27
N SER A 61 2.65 -20.28 -35.62
CA SER A 61 2.35 -19.86 -37.01
C SER A 61 1.20 -18.86 -37.14
N ASP A 62 0.37 -18.67 -36.11
CA ASP A 62 -0.91 -17.96 -36.31
C ASP A 62 -1.00 -16.60 -35.58
N ILE A 63 0.09 -16.11 -34.99
CA ILE A 63 0.10 -14.85 -34.22
C ILE A 63 0.12 -13.59 -35.12
N ASP A 64 0.50 -13.72 -36.39
CA ASP A 64 0.62 -12.56 -37.29
C ASP A 64 -0.67 -12.21 -38.04
N VAL A 65 -1.76 -12.99 -37.92
CA VAL A 65 -3.01 -12.72 -38.66
C VAL A 65 -4.09 -12.03 -37.81
N ILE A 66 -3.99 -12.07 -36.47
CA ILE A 66 -5.00 -11.45 -35.59
C ILE A 66 -4.69 -9.98 -35.27
N PHE A 67 -3.52 -9.45 -35.66
CA PHE A 67 -3.13 -8.07 -35.34
C PHE A 67 -3.36 -7.05 -36.47
N THR A 68 -3.89 -7.47 -37.61
CA THR A 68 -4.08 -6.59 -38.78
C THR A 68 -5.49 -6.04 -38.93
N GLU A 69 -6.48 -6.54 -38.19
CA GLU A 69 -7.89 -6.25 -38.49
C GLU A 69 -8.70 -5.62 -37.35
N ILE A 70 -8.23 -5.64 -36.09
CA ILE A 70 -9.00 -5.09 -34.94
C ILE A 70 -8.54 -3.67 -34.54
N LYS A 71 -7.37 -3.20 -35.02
CA LYS A 71 -6.82 -1.90 -34.63
C LYS A 71 -7.47 -0.64 -35.26
N PRO A 72 -8.14 -0.64 -36.43
CA PRO A 72 -8.69 0.61 -36.96
C PRO A 72 -10.03 1.02 -36.35
N LYS A 73 -10.86 0.08 -35.88
CA LYS A 73 -12.24 0.40 -35.43
C LYS A 73 -12.31 1.05 -34.04
N ILE A 74 -11.36 0.74 -33.16
CA ILE A 74 -11.34 1.31 -31.80
C ILE A 74 -10.85 2.76 -31.83
N MET A 75 -9.92 3.09 -32.72
CA MET A 75 -9.36 4.44 -32.82
C MET A 75 -10.38 5.45 -33.37
N GLU A 76 -11.27 5.01 -34.26
CA GLU A 76 -12.31 5.87 -34.85
C GLU A 76 -13.44 6.14 -33.84
N VAL A 77 -13.94 5.11 -33.16
CA VAL A 77 -15.00 5.26 -32.15
C VAL A 77 -14.53 6.05 -30.92
N VAL A 78 -13.27 5.89 -30.51
CA VAL A 78 -12.70 6.69 -29.40
C VAL A 78 -12.50 8.15 -29.80
N LYS A 79 -12.17 8.42 -31.07
CA LYS A 79 -12.02 9.78 -31.59
C LYS A 79 -13.38 10.48 -31.75
N GLU A 80 -14.38 9.76 -32.26
CA GLU A 80 -15.75 10.25 -32.39
C GLU A 80 -16.39 10.55 -31.01
N ALA A 81 -16.17 9.66 -30.03
CA ALA A 81 -16.62 9.90 -28.65
C ALA A 81 -15.85 11.02 -27.93
N GLN A 82 -14.57 11.25 -28.26
CA GLN A 82 -13.81 12.38 -27.72
C GLN A 82 -14.24 13.71 -28.35
N GLU A 83 -14.60 13.73 -29.64
CA GLU A 83 -15.06 14.94 -30.33
C GLU A 83 -16.48 15.36 -29.91
N GLU A 84 -17.39 14.43 -29.61
CA GLU A 84 -18.72 14.75 -29.02
C GLU A 84 -18.60 15.36 -27.60
N LEU A 85 -17.66 14.88 -26.78
CA LEU A 85 -17.46 15.39 -25.41
C LEU A 85 -16.81 16.77 -25.37
N VAL A 86 -15.99 17.12 -26.37
CA VAL A 86 -15.40 18.47 -26.49
C VAL A 86 -16.44 19.49 -26.96
N GLN A 87 -17.35 19.11 -27.87
CA GLN A 87 -18.44 20.01 -28.28
C GLN A 87 -19.46 20.29 -27.16
N GLN A 88 -19.69 19.33 -26.27
CA GLN A 88 -20.54 19.53 -25.09
C GLN A 88 -19.87 20.40 -24.01
N GLN A 89 -18.53 20.35 -23.89
CA GLN A 89 -17.78 21.18 -22.94
C GLN A 89 -17.66 22.64 -23.37
N ASP A 90 -17.54 22.91 -24.67
CA ASP A 90 -17.46 24.29 -25.19
C ASP A 90 -18.81 25.03 -25.10
N GLU A 91 -19.94 24.31 -25.04
CA GLU A 91 -21.29 24.89 -24.88
C GLU A 91 -21.66 25.13 -23.40
N GLU A 92 -21.11 24.36 -22.45
CA GLU A 92 -21.38 24.51 -21.01
C GLU A 92 -20.47 25.55 -20.31
N GLU A 93 -19.35 25.98 -20.91
CA GLU A 93 -18.44 27.00 -20.35
C GLU A 93 -18.90 28.46 -20.56
N GLU A 94 -19.94 28.73 -21.36
CA GLU A 94 -20.51 30.10 -21.52
C GLU A 94 -21.65 30.44 -20.52
N GLU A 95 -22.16 29.49 -19.73
CA GLU A 95 -23.09 29.73 -18.61
C GLU A 95 -22.36 29.83 -17.26
N LEU A 96 -21.28 30.60 -17.21
CA LEU A 96 -20.80 31.18 -15.95
C LEU A 96 -21.59 32.46 -15.69
N ASP A 97 -22.57 32.40 -14.79
CA ASP A 97 -22.85 33.43 -13.78
C ASP A 97 -24.17 33.06 -13.10
N GLU A 98 -24.20 33.23 -11.76
CA GLU A 98 -25.41 33.29 -10.93
C GLU A 98 -25.68 32.05 -10.03
N PHE A 99 -25.46 32.26 -8.71
CA PHE A 99 -25.79 31.45 -7.51
C PHE A 99 -24.84 30.27 -7.19
N GLU A 100 -24.34 30.04 -5.96
CA GLU A 100 -24.84 30.39 -4.63
C GLU A 100 -23.75 30.19 -3.53
N GLU A 101 -23.78 31.04 -2.51
CA GLU A 101 -23.18 30.84 -1.18
C GLU A 101 -24.03 29.87 -0.33
N GLU A 102 -23.38 29.22 0.63
CA GLU A 102 -23.94 28.71 1.91
C GLU A 102 -25.03 27.60 1.93
N GLU A 103 -24.71 26.42 2.47
CA GLU A 103 -24.91 26.08 3.90
C GLU A 103 -24.79 24.57 4.14
N ALA A 104 -24.41 24.25 5.38
CA ALA A 104 -24.32 22.92 5.94
C ALA A 104 -25.68 22.23 6.12
N VAL A 105 -25.65 20.89 6.28
CA VAL A 105 -26.29 20.10 7.35
C VAL A 105 -26.65 18.70 6.83
N GLY A 106 -26.16 17.70 7.58
CA GLY A 106 -26.10 16.31 7.14
C GLY A 106 -27.41 15.53 7.13
N GLN A 107 -27.29 14.30 6.63
CA GLN A 107 -28.19 13.19 6.93
C GLN A 107 -27.51 11.83 6.71
N THR A 108 -27.94 10.89 7.55
CA THR A 108 -27.47 9.52 7.78
C THR A 108 -27.32 8.63 6.54
N PRO A 109 -26.42 7.61 6.54
CA PRO A 109 -26.02 6.89 5.34
C PRO A 109 -27.13 5.94 4.85
N LYS A 110 -27.70 6.26 3.69
CA LYS A 110 -28.46 5.34 2.85
C LYS A 110 -27.46 4.35 2.24
N VAL A 111 -27.60 3.06 2.56
CA VAL A 111 -26.72 2.00 2.06
C VAL A 111 -26.80 1.99 0.54
N LYS A 112 -25.73 2.46 -0.12
CA LYS A 112 -25.56 2.46 -1.57
C LYS A 112 -25.50 1.02 -2.08
N SER A 113 -26.04 0.78 -3.27
CA SER A 113 -26.04 -0.56 -3.88
C SER A 113 -24.58 -1.00 -4.15
N ALA A 114 -24.32 -2.32 -4.16
CA ALA A 114 -22.97 -2.85 -4.37
C ALA A 114 -22.33 -2.38 -5.70
N GLU A 115 -23.17 -2.06 -6.69
CA GLU A 115 -22.76 -1.58 -8.01
C GLU A 115 -22.41 -0.08 -8.02
N GLU A 116 -23.14 0.73 -7.24
CA GLU A 116 -22.76 2.13 -6.97
C GLU A 116 -21.47 2.23 -6.16
N ILE A 117 -21.26 1.34 -5.19
CA ILE A 117 -20.01 1.27 -4.42
C ILE A 117 -18.85 0.90 -5.34
N ALA A 118 -19.03 -0.10 -6.20
CA ALA A 118 -18.00 -0.50 -7.16
C ALA A 118 -17.70 0.60 -8.18
N SER A 119 -18.72 1.34 -8.64
CA SER A 119 -18.57 2.42 -9.61
C SER A 119 -17.89 3.64 -8.98
N SER A 120 -18.29 4.02 -7.77
CA SER A 120 -17.62 5.08 -7.00
C SER A 120 -16.16 4.72 -6.65
N ALA A 121 -15.88 3.45 -6.33
CA ALA A 121 -14.51 2.97 -6.11
C ALA A 121 -13.68 2.99 -7.40
N ARG A 122 -14.28 2.67 -8.55
CA ARG A 122 -13.59 2.76 -9.86
C ARG A 122 -13.33 4.21 -10.27
N THR A 123 -14.31 5.10 -10.10
CA THR A 123 -14.16 6.52 -10.43
C THR A 123 -13.11 7.17 -9.52
N SER A 124 -13.16 6.95 -8.20
CA SER A 124 -12.14 7.46 -7.28
C SER A 124 -10.74 6.92 -7.62
N TYR A 125 -10.62 5.64 -7.99
CA TYR A 125 -9.34 5.07 -8.44
C TYR A 125 -8.85 5.67 -9.77
N ILE A 126 -9.74 5.91 -10.74
CA ILE A 126 -9.39 6.52 -12.04
C ILE A 126 -9.00 8.00 -11.87
N THR A 127 -9.72 8.75 -11.02
CA THR A 127 -9.39 10.14 -10.70
C THR A 127 -8.04 10.23 -9.98
N TYR A 128 -7.79 9.33 -9.02
CA TYR A 128 -6.50 9.23 -8.31
C TYR A 128 -5.33 8.94 -9.25
N THR A 129 -5.52 8.15 -10.31
CA THR A 129 -4.44 7.87 -11.26
C THR A 129 -4.15 9.02 -12.22
N HIS A 130 -5.10 9.94 -12.47
CA HIS A 130 -4.94 11.05 -13.42
C HIS A 130 -4.35 12.32 -12.81
N ASN A 131 -4.51 12.54 -11.50
CA ASN A 131 -4.02 13.74 -10.82
C ASN A 131 -3.03 13.41 -9.70
N LYS A 132 -2.02 12.58 -9.99
CA LYS A 132 -0.98 12.28 -8.99
C LYS A 132 -0.16 13.54 -8.70
N PRO A 133 -0.11 14.02 -7.45
CA PRO A 133 0.68 15.18 -7.11
C PRO A 133 2.17 14.91 -7.38
N LYS A 134 2.90 15.91 -7.87
CA LYS A 134 4.32 15.76 -8.21
C LYS A 134 5.18 16.02 -6.98
N LEU A 135 6.16 15.14 -6.74
CA LEU A 135 7.18 15.37 -5.72
C LEU A 135 8.09 16.54 -6.11
N ASN A 136 8.46 17.35 -5.13
CA ASN A 136 9.38 18.46 -5.29
C ASN A 136 10.80 18.09 -4.81
N PHE A 137 11.57 17.45 -5.67
CA PHE A 137 12.95 17.05 -5.36
C PHE A 137 13.90 18.22 -5.11
N GLU A 138 13.55 19.45 -5.48
CA GLU A 138 14.34 20.64 -5.15
C GLU A 138 14.31 20.94 -3.64
N ASN A 139 13.26 20.52 -2.93
CA ASN A 139 13.14 20.71 -1.48
C ASN A 139 14.03 19.74 -0.70
N PHE A 140 13.91 18.44 -1.00
CA PHE A 140 14.51 17.38 -0.20
C PHE A 140 15.73 16.71 -0.83
N GLY A 141 16.00 16.99 -2.10
CA GLY A 141 17.20 16.55 -2.81
C GLY A 141 17.00 15.33 -3.72
N TYR A 142 17.96 15.16 -4.61
CA TYR A 142 18.05 14.03 -5.54
C TYR A 142 18.99 12.96 -4.99
N ALA A 143 18.61 11.70 -5.20
CA ALA A 143 19.44 10.55 -4.91
C ALA A 143 19.30 9.50 -6.01
N GLU A 144 20.32 8.68 -6.17
CA GLU A 144 20.31 7.53 -7.07
C GLU A 144 20.10 6.22 -6.29
N ASP A 145 19.70 5.16 -6.98
CA ASP A 145 19.50 3.82 -6.39
C ASP A 145 20.77 3.28 -5.71
N ASN A 146 21.96 3.68 -6.19
CA ASN A 146 23.25 3.30 -5.59
C ASN A 146 23.51 3.94 -4.21
N GLN A 147 22.74 4.97 -3.83
CA GLN A 147 22.82 5.66 -2.55
C GLN A 147 21.75 5.19 -1.57
N ARG A 148 21.03 4.10 -1.88
CA ARG A 148 20.00 3.55 -1.01
C ARG A 148 20.52 3.19 0.37
N GLN A 149 19.79 3.67 1.37
CA GLN A 149 19.99 3.32 2.77
C GLN A 149 18.81 2.47 3.26
N ASP A 150 18.99 1.82 4.41
CA ASP A 150 17.96 1.00 5.03
C ASP A 150 16.90 1.90 5.69
N LEU A 151 15.87 2.29 4.93
CA LEU A 151 14.82 3.19 5.43
C LEU A 151 14.00 2.55 6.56
N THR A 152 14.06 1.21 6.71
CA THR A 152 13.37 0.48 7.78
C THR A 152 13.94 0.74 9.17
N LYS A 153 15.07 1.46 9.28
CA LYS A 153 15.57 1.99 10.55
C LYS A 153 14.67 3.06 11.16
N ILE A 154 13.88 3.75 10.35
CA ILE A 154 12.92 4.76 10.80
C ILE A 154 11.64 4.04 11.25
N ASN A 155 11.23 4.27 12.49
CA ASN A 155 10.00 3.69 13.02
C ASN A 155 8.80 4.14 12.18
N GLY A 156 7.96 3.17 11.80
CA GLY A 156 6.81 3.41 10.93
C GLY A 156 7.08 3.10 9.46
N ILE A 157 8.34 2.99 9.03
CA ILE A 157 8.74 2.53 7.69
C ILE A 157 8.97 1.01 7.73
N GLY A 158 8.03 0.24 7.19
CA GLY A 158 8.22 -1.19 6.94
C GLY A 158 8.79 -1.47 5.54
N PRO A 159 9.14 -2.74 5.23
CA PRO A 159 9.70 -3.12 3.92
C PRO A 159 8.83 -2.72 2.73
N TYR A 160 7.50 -2.77 2.90
CA TYR A 160 6.55 -2.33 1.87
C TYR A 160 6.62 -0.83 1.61
N ILE A 161 6.74 -0.02 2.68
CA ILE A 161 6.80 1.43 2.58
C ILE A 161 8.14 1.85 1.99
N GLU A 162 9.24 1.26 2.46
CA GLU A 162 10.56 1.46 1.89
C GLU A 162 10.54 1.16 0.38
N GLN A 163 9.95 0.05 -0.06
CA GLN A 163 9.83 -0.25 -1.48
C GLN A 163 9.08 0.86 -2.23
N LYS A 164 7.95 1.35 -1.69
CA LYS A 164 7.16 2.43 -2.30
C LYS A 164 7.93 3.74 -2.38
N LEU A 165 8.69 4.10 -1.34
CA LEU A 165 9.56 5.28 -1.33
C LEU A 165 10.66 5.17 -2.39
N ASN A 166 11.30 4.01 -2.50
CA ASN A 166 12.33 3.78 -3.51
C ASN A 166 11.78 3.82 -4.95
N GLU A 167 10.54 3.34 -5.16
CA GLU A 167 9.85 3.41 -6.47
C GLU A 167 9.62 4.86 -6.93
N ILE A 168 9.49 5.80 -6.00
CA ILE A 168 9.26 7.23 -6.28
C ILE A 168 10.51 8.09 -6.10
N GLY A 169 11.70 7.48 -5.97
CA GLY A 169 12.98 8.20 -5.96
C GLY A 169 13.45 8.72 -4.59
N ILE A 170 12.90 8.20 -3.50
CA ILE A 170 13.34 8.48 -2.12
C ILE A 170 14.15 7.28 -1.64
N TYR A 171 15.45 7.47 -1.47
CA TYR A 171 16.42 6.39 -1.28
C TYR A 171 17.19 6.47 0.04
N ASN A 172 17.34 7.66 0.62
CA ASN A 172 18.25 7.87 1.76
C ASN A 172 17.66 8.74 2.88
N TYR A 173 18.28 8.72 4.06
CA TYR A 173 17.86 9.48 5.23
C TYR A 173 17.95 10.99 4.99
N GLN A 174 18.94 11.45 4.21
CA GLN A 174 19.10 12.87 3.89
C GLN A 174 17.85 13.46 3.21
N GLN A 175 17.25 12.72 2.27
CA GLN A 175 16.00 13.14 1.64
C GLN A 175 14.86 13.23 2.67
N ILE A 176 14.68 12.19 3.50
CA ILE A 176 13.60 12.15 4.49
C ILE A 176 13.75 13.26 5.54
N SER A 177 14.98 13.54 5.97
CA SER A 177 15.27 14.62 6.94
C SER A 177 14.94 16.02 6.41
N ASN A 178 14.86 16.19 5.09
CA ASN A 178 14.58 17.49 4.47
C ASN A 178 13.11 17.67 4.08
N PHE A 179 12.22 16.73 4.41
CA PHE A 179 10.80 16.85 4.07
C PHE A 179 10.15 18.03 4.79
N LYS A 180 9.41 18.83 4.02
CA LYS A 180 8.52 19.87 4.54
C LYS A 180 7.08 19.35 4.60
N ASP A 181 6.22 20.06 5.34
CA ASP A 181 4.79 19.71 5.45
C ASP A 181 4.09 19.54 4.09
N GLU A 182 4.50 20.31 3.08
CA GLU A 182 4.00 20.18 1.71
C GLU A 182 4.42 18.86 1.07
N ASP A 183 5.69 18.49 1.20
CA ASP A 183 6.23 17.23 0.65
C ASP A 183 5.58 16.03 1.35
N ILE A 184 5.35 16.11 2.66
CA ILE A 184 4.68 15.07 3.46
C ILE A 184 3.24 14.84 2.98
N ARG A 185 2.49 15.91 2.68
CA ARG A 185 1.13 15.80 2.14
C ARG A 185 1.11 15.11 0.78
N VAL A 186 1.97 15.55 -0.13
CA VAL A 186 2.11 14.95 -1.47
C VAL A 186 2.53 13.49 -1.37
N LEU A 187 3.50 13.19 -0.50
CA LEU A 187 4.00 11.85 -0.30
C LEU A 187 2.90 10.92 0.21
N THR A 188 2.15 11.35 1.23
CA THR A 188 1.02 10.59 1.80
C THR A 188 0.01 10.17 0.73
N GLU A 189 -0.31 11.08 -0.20
CA GLU A 189 -1.19 10.79 -1.32
C GLU A 189 -0.57 9.78 -2.29
N LEU A 190 0.71 9.95 -2.65
CA LEU A 190 1.40 9.10 -3.62
C LEU A 190 1.61 7.64 -3.18
N ILE A 191 1.87 7.43 -1.89
CA ILE A 191 2.12 6.08 -1.34
C ILE A 191 0.85 5.40 -0.81
N ASP A 192 -0.34 5.96 -1.11
CA ASP A 192 -1.65 5.46 -0.67
C ASP A 192 -1.68 5.17 0.84
N PHE A 193 -1.13 6.10 1.62
CA PHE A 193 -0.82 5.88 3.03
C PHE A 193 -1.77 6.62 3.96
N PHE A 194 -1.88 6.14 5.20
CA PHE A 194 -2.69 6.80 6.21
C PHE A 194 -2.11 8.20 6.53
N PRO A 195 -2.91 9.27 6.41
CA PRO A 195 -2.44 10.61 6.69
C PRO A 195 -2.01 10.76 8.15
N GLY A 196 -1.00 11.59 8.38
CA GLY A 196 -0.52 11.92 9.71
C GLY A 196 0.47 10.94 10.31
N ARG A 197 0.78 9.80 9.66
CA ARG A 197 1.74 8.84 10.23
C ARG A 197 3.19 9.34 10.13
N ILE A 198 3.56 10.04 9.06
CA ILE A 198 4.94 10.53 8.88
C ILE A 198 5.31 11.48 10.03
N GLU A 199 4.35 12.30 10.45
CA GLU A 199 4.45 13.27 11.53
C GLU A 199 4.33 12.60 12.90
N ARG A 200 3.35 11.71 13.08
CA ARG A 200 3.12 11.02 14.36
C ARG A 200 4.29 10.11 14.76
N ASP A 201 4.88 9.43 13.78
CA ASP A 201 6.03 8.57 14.00
C ASP A 201 7.35 9.36 13.88
N ASP A 202 7.31 10.67 13.63
CA ASP A 202 8.49 11.55 13.51
C ASP A 202 9.57 11.00 12.57
N TRP A 203 9.22 10.78 11.31
CA TRP A 203 10.17 10.26 10.32
C TRP A 203 11.32 11.23 10.06
N VAL A 204 11.02 12.52 10.04
CA VAL A 204 12.00 13.58 9.76
C VAL A 204 13.05 13.63 10.87
N GLY A 205 12.64 13.70 12.14
CA GLY A 205 13.55 13.70 13.28
C GLY A 205 14.39 12.41 13.36
N GLN A 206 13.77 11.24 13.15
CA GLN A 206 14.52 9.98 13.12
C GLN A 206 15.52 9.90 11.96
N ALA A 207 15.19 10.45 10.80
CA ALA A 207 16.11 10.50 9.68
C ALA A 207 17.32 11.40 9.99
N GLU A 208 17.11 12.55 10.64
CA GLU A 208 18.20 13.42 11.11
C GLU A 208 19.13 12.71 12.10
N GLU A 209 18.58 11.90 13.02
CA GLU A 209 19.38 11.12 13.97
C GLU A 209 20.27 10.08 13.29
N LEU A 210 19.83 9.52 12.15
CA LEU A 210 20.56 8.49 11.40
C LEU A 210 21.65 9.05 10.46
N ILE A 211 21.64 10.36 10.20
CA ILE A 211 22.68 11.04 9.40
C ILE A 211 23.94 11.33 10.23
N ASN A 212 23.78 11.49 11.54
CA ASN A 212 24.84 11.92 12.47
C ASN A 212 25.74 10.79 12.97
#